data_AF-A0A2W4I1Q7-F1
#
_entry.id   AF-A0A2W4I1Q7-F1
#
_cell.length_a   1.000
_cell.length_b   1.000
_cell.length_c   1.000
_cell.angle_alpha   90.00
_cell.angle_beta   90.00
_cell.angle_gamma   90.00
#
_symmetry.space_group_name_H-M   'P 1'
#
loop_
_entity.id
_entity.type
_entity.pdbx_description
1 polymer ?
#
loop_
_entity_poly.entity_id
_entity_poly.type
_entity_poly.pdbx_seq_one_letter_code
_entity_poly.pdbx_strand_id
1 'polypeptide(L)'
;MTVVAESGKKMSASKIAGIVSAVLWILGFALAFVIPADNPLMWVPDALLLIGFFPLLFFWKPSWPWLVFGVLNVVIGFVLLVGTFIPVDTLTSEMNKAREQLTAQKSPYASVFSESSTQQMAHVHTHLVKQHSPWTWMIIGIVSTIYGIVRMIKNMIKWAAKKKTGSQ
;
A
#
# COMPACT_ATOMS: atom_id res chain seq x y z
N MET A 1 0.30 56.59 13.58
CA MET A 1 0.88 55.30 13.16
C MET A 1 -0.14 54.21 13.42
N THR A 2 -0.85 53.78 12.39
CA THR A 2 -1.81 52.67 12.47
C THR A 2 -1.08 51.38 12.11
N VAL A 3 -0.92 50.49 13.08
CA VAL A 3 -0.39 49.14 12.87
C VAL A 3 -1.47 48.35 12.14
N VAL A 4 -1.29 48.14 10.84
CA VAL A 4 -2.14 47.26 10.04
C VAL A 4 -1.79 45.82 10.44
N ALA A 5 -2.66 45.19 11.22
CA ALA A 5 -2.51 43.77 11.56
C ALA A 5 -2.66 42.94 10.28
N GLU A 6 -1.58 42.28 9.85
CA GLU A 6 -1.63 41.30 8.77
C GLU A 6 -2.61 40.19 9.16
N SER A 7 -3.72 40.10 8.43
CA SER A 7 -4.69 39.02 8.63
C SER A 7 -4.01 37.67 8.32
N GLY A 8 -3.79 36.88 9.36
CA GLY A 8 -3.17 35.56 9.24
C GLY A 8 -3.92 34.71 8.22
N LYS A 9 -3.24 34.38 7.12
CA LYS A 9 -3.79 33.59 6.02
C LYS A 9 -4.16 32.18 6.53
N LYS A 10 -5.44 31.95 6.82
CA LYS A 10 -5.94 30.65 7.30
C LYS A 10 -5.57 29.55 6.31
N MET A 11 -4.91 28.51 6.80
CA MET A 11 -4.48 27.38 5.99
C MET A 11 -5.70 26.57 5.54
N SER A 12 -5.79 26.27 4.24
CA SER A 12 -6.92 25.50 3.69
C SER A 12 -6.94 24.07 4.24
N ALA A 13 -8.14 23.51 4.49
CA ALA A 13 -8.31 22.15 4.98
C ALA A 13 -7.53 21.08 4.17
N SER A 14 -7.45 21.23 2.85
CA SER A 14 -6.67 20.33 1.99
C SER A 14 -5.17 20.33 2.30
N LYS A 15 -4.59 21.48 2.68
CA LYS A 15 -3.19 21.57 3.09
C LYS A 15 -2.97 20.87 4.43
N ILE A 16 -3.89 21.07 5.39
CA ILE A 16 -3.86 20.38 6.68
C ILE A 16 -3.93 18.87 6.46
N ALA A 17 -4.87 18.40 5.64
CA ALA A 17 -5.00 16.98 5.30
C ALA A 17 -3.74 16.40 4.66
N GLY A 18 -3.10 17.14 3.76
CA GLY A 18 -1.82 16.73 3.16
C GLY A 18 -0.69 16.63 4.19
N ILE A 19 -0.59 17.58 5.12
CA ILE A 19 0.41 17.54 6.20
C ILE A 19 0.15 16.35 7.12
N VAL A 20 -1.09 16.16 7.58
CA VAL A 20 -1.45 15.05 8.46
C VAL A 20 -1.17 13.70 7.79
N SER A 21 -1.53 13.56 6.52
CA SER A 21 -1.24 12.38 5.72
C SER A 21 0.27 12.10 5.64
N ALA A 22 1.07 13.13 5.32
CA ALA A 22 2.52 13.00 5.24
C ALA A 22 3.15 12.60 6.59
N VAL A 23 2.70 13.19 7.70
CA VAL A 23 3.17 12.84 9.05
C VAL A 23 2.83 11.38 9.37
N LEU A 24 1.59 10.94 9.13
CA LEU A 24 1.17 9.56 9.35
C LEU A 24 2.00 8.57 8.52
N TRP A 25 2.34 8.93 7.28
CA TRP A 25 3.20 8.10 6.45
C TRP A 25 4.63 8.04 6.95
N ILE A 26 5.24 9.17 7.29
CA ILE A 26 6.60 9.20 7.82
C ILE A 26 6.68 8.35 9.09
N LEU A 27 5.71 8.48 9.99
CA LEU A 27 5.63 7.66 11.20
C LEU A 27 5.40 6.18 10.88
N GLY A 28 4.49 5.87 9.95
CA GLY A 28 4.23 4.50 9.51
C GLY A 28 5.48 3.82 8.94
N PHE A 29 6.19 4.49 8.02
CA PHE A 29 7.45 4.00 7.46
C PHE A 29 8.54 3.88 8.53
N ALA A 30 8.72 4.90 9.38
CA ALA A 30 9.73 4.83 10.44
C ALA A 30 9.46 3.65 11.39
N LEU A 31 8.20 3.44 11.79
CA LEU A 31 7.82 2.32 12.65
C LEU A 31 8.02 0.97 11.96
N ALA A 32 7.84 0.88 10.64
CA ALA A 32 8.09 -0.36 9.89
C ALA A 32 9.55 -0.84 10.00
N PHE A 33 10.51 0.08 10.13
CA PHE A 33 11.94 -0.25 10.31
C PHE A 33 12.36 -0.41 11.77
N VAL A 34 11.58 0.12 12.72
CA VAL A 34 11.90 0.07 14.16
C VAL A 34 11.27 -1.14 14.84
N ILE A 35 10.08 -1.56 14.42
CA ILE A 35 9.36 -2.67 15.06
C ILE A 35 9.86 -4.02 14.52
N PRO A 36 10.37 -4.92 15.39
CA PRO A 36 10.82 -6.26 14.97
C PRO A 36 9.73 -7.11 14.33
N ALA A 37 10.12 -7.96 13.37
CA ALA A 37 9.28 -8.84 12.56
C ALA A 37 8.34 -9.78 13.34
N ASP A 38 8.71 -10.10 14.58
CA ASP A 38 8.04 -11.01 15.50
C ASP A 38 7.14 -10.28 16.51
N ASN A 39 7.14 -8.94 16.51
CA ASN A 39 6.38 -8.16 17.46
C ASN A 39 4.89 -8.10 17.07
N PRO A 40 3.94 -8.36 18.00
CA PRO A 40 2.50 -8.29 17.72
C PRO A 40 2.02 -6.88 17.32
N LEU A 41 2.82 -5.83 17.48
CA LEU A 41 2.52 -4.47 17.04
C LEU A 41 2.86 -4.18 15.58
N MET A 42 3.28 -5.19 14.81
CA MET A 42 3.63 -5.05 13.40
C MET A 42 2.51 -4.49 12.50
N TRP A 43 1.25 -4.67 12.90
CA TRP A 43 0.12 -4.11 12.18
C TRP A 43 0.02 -2.57 12.29
N VAL A 44 0.70 -1.95 13.26
CA VAL A 44 0.64 -0.49 13.52
C VAL A 44 1.22 0.32 12.36
N PRO A 45 2.43 0.02 11.85
CA PRO A 45 2.95 0.61 10.61
C PRO A 45 1.96 0.56 9.46
N ASP A 46 1.40 -0.62 9.17
CA ASP A 46 0.44 -0.82 8.09
C ASP A 46 -0.83 0.04 8.28
N ALA A 47 -1.37 0.05 9.50
CA ALA A 47 -2.53 0.85 9.84
C ALA A 47 -2.25 2.35 9.67
N LEU A 48 -1.08 2.84 10.07
CA LEU A 48 -0.69 4.25 9.91
C LEU A 48 -0.52 4.63 8.44
N LEU A 49 0.06 3.75 7.62
CA LEU A 49 0.17 3.96 6.18
C LEU A 49 -1.22 4.03 5.53
N LEU A 50 -2.12 3.10 5.86
CA LEU A 50 -3.51 3.07 5.39
C LEU A 50 -4.31 4.30 5.83
N ILE A 51 -4.27 4.64 7.12
CA ILE A 51 -4.94 5.82 7.67
C ILE A 51 -4.36 7.10 7.07
N GLY A 52 -3.06 7.13 6.81
CA GLY A 52 -2.40 8.26 6.16
C GLY A 52 -2.93 8.55 4.75
N PHE A 53 -3.43 7.55 4.02
CA PHE A 53 -4.11 7.79 2.74
C PHE A 53 -5.49 8.46 2.92
N PHE A 54 -6.17 8.26 4.04
CA PHE A 54 -7.57 8.67 4.23
C PHE A 54 -7.80 10.18 4.12
N PRO A 55 -7.00 11.06 4.77
CA PRO A 55 -7.11 12.51 4.59
C PRO A 55 -6.90 12.92 3.13
N LEU A 56 -5.92 12.35 2.44
CA LEU A 56 -5.70 12.66 1.03
C LEU A 56 -6.90 12.25 0.19
N LEU A 57 -7.35 11.01 0.32
CA LEU A 57 -8.45 10.45 -0.46
C LEU A 57 -9.76 11.21 -0.22
N PHE A 58 -10.04 11.64 1.01
CA PHE A 58 -11.25 12.39 1.35
C PHE A 58 -11.25 13.80 0.76
N PHE A 59 -10.14 14.54 0.91
CA PHE A 59 -10.05 15.93 0.45
C PHE A 59 -9.71 16.08 -1.03
N TRP A 60 -9.22 15.04 -1.70
CA TRP A 60 -8.96 15.11 -3.14
C TRP A 60 -10.26 15.19 -3.94
N LYS A 61 -10.38 16.21 -4.79
CA LYS A 61 -11.49 16.36 -5.75
C LYS A 61 -11.58 15.20 -6.77
N PRO A 62 -10.49 14.77 -7.44
CA PRO A 62 -10.56 13.67 -8.39
C PRO A 62 -10.91 12.36 -7.68
N SER A 63 -11.72 11.52 -8.33
CA SER A 63 -12.20 10.25 -7.76
C SER A 63 -11.34 9.05 -8.12
N TRP A 64 -10.52 9.17 -9.17
CA TRP A 64 -9.62 8.09 -9.60
C TRP A 64 -8.61 7.63 -8.53
N PRO A 65 -8.13 8.47 -7.57
CA PRO A 65 -7.21 7.99 -6.54
C PRO A 65 -7.82 6.90 -5.65
N TRP A 66 -9.13 6.96 -5.37
CA TRP A 66 -9.84 5.90 -4.64
C TRP A 66 -9.85 4.58 -5.41
N LEU A 67 -10.02 4.66 -6.73
CA LEU A 67 -10.00 3.49 -7.60
C LEU A 67 -8.61 2.85 -7.63
N VAL A 68 -7.57 3.65 -7.87
CA VAL A 68 -6.18 3.15 -7.92
C VAL A 68 -5.75 2.60 -6.57
N PHE A 69 -6.04 3.32 -5.49
CA PHE A 69 -5.80 2.83 -4.13
C PHE A 69 -6.51 1.49 -3.91
N GLY A 70 -7.81 1.42 -4.24
CA GLY A 70 -8.59 0.19 -4.09
C GLY A 70 -7.99 -0.99 -4.85
N VAL A 71 -7.71 -0.83 -6.14
CA VAL A 71 -7.16 -1.88 -7.01
C VAL A 71 -5.80 -2.36 -6.50
N LEU A 72 -4.90 -1.45 -6.13
CA LEU A 72 -3.59 -1.83 -5.60
C LEU A 72 -3.70 -2.63 -4.29
N ASN A 73 -4.61 -2.24 -3.39
CA ASN A 73 -4.84 -2.97 -2.14
C ASN A 73 -5.43 -4.38 -2.39
N VAL A 74 -6.31 -4.53 -3.39
CA VAL A 74 -6.81 -5.86 -3.80
C VAL A 74 -5.67 -6.71 -4.36
N VAL A 75 -4.81 -6.16 -5.21
CA VAL A 75 -3.66 -6.88 -5.77
C VAL A 75 -2.69 -7.30 -4.68
N ILE A 76 -2.36 -6.42 -3.73
CA ILE A 76 -1.53 -6.74 -2.57
C ILE A 76 -2.16 -7.88 -1.75
N GLY A 77 -3.45 -7.76 -1.41
CA GLY A 77 -4.17 -8.79 -0.67
C GLY A 77 -4.22 -10.13 -1.41
N PHE A 78 -4.38 -10.11 -2.73
CA PHE A 78 -4.34 -11.31 -3.56
C PHE A 78 -2.95 -11.97 -3.57
N VAL A 79 -1.87 -11.19 -3.71
CA VAL A 79 -0.49 -11.71 -3.66
C VAL A 79 -0.20 -12.32 -2.29
N LEU A 80 -0.62 -11.67 -1.20
CA LEU A 80 -0.49 -12.21 0.15
C LEU A 80 -1.28 -13.51 0.31
N LEU A 81 -2.50 -13.57 -0.24
CA LEU A 81 -3.35 -14.75 -0.20
C LEU A 81 -2.68 -15.92 -0.93
N VAL A 82 -2.18 -15.71 -2.15
CA VAL A 82 -1.42 -16.71 -2.90
C VAL A 82 -0.19 -17.15 -2.11
N GLY A 83 0.53 -16.22 -1.49
CA GLY A 83 1.68 -16.51 -0.64
C GLY A 83 1.35 -17.49 0.49
N THR A 84 0.15 -17.43 1.08
CA THR A 84 -0.28 -18.36 2.13
C THR A 84 -0.42 -19.81 1.66
N PHE A 85 -0.65 -20.03 0.37
CA PHE A 85 -0.79 -21.36 -0.22
C PHE A 85 0.54 -21.96 -0.70
N ILE A 86 1.62 -21.20 -0.71
CA ILE A 86 2.94 -21.70 -1.12
C ILE A 86 3.68 -22.19 0.14
N PRO A 87 3.92 -23.51 0.30
CA PRO A 87 4.63 -24.04 1.45
C PRO A 87 6.09 -23.58 1.44
N VAL A 88 6.57 -23.04 2.56
CA VAL A 88 7.97 -22.60 2.71
C VAL A 88 8.94 -23.74 2.41
N ASP A 89 8.60 -24.98 2.78
CA ASP A 89 9.42 -26.16 2.56
C ASP A 89 9.60 -26.46 1.07
N THR A 90 8.53 -26.25 0.28
CA THR A 90 8.56 -26.43 -1.18
C THR A 90 9.43 -25.33 -1.82
N LEU A 91 9.24 -24.08 -1.41
CA LEU A 91 10.06 -22.94 -1.85
C LEU A 91 11.55 -23.17 -1.58
N THR A 92 11.88 -23.57 -0.34
CA THR A 92 13.25 -23.83 0.11
C THR A 92 13.87 -25.00 -0.66
N SER A 93 13.12 -26.08 -0.86
CA SER A 93 13.58 -27.27 -1.59
C SER A 93 13.88 -26.96 -3.06
N GLU A 94 12.98 -26.27 -3.76
CA GLU A 94 13.18 -25.90 -5.17
C GLU A 94 14.35 -24.91 -5.34
N MET A 95 14.54 -23.98 -4.41
CA MET A 95 15.70 -23.10 -4.41
C MET A 95 17.02 -23.85 -4.20
N ASN A 96 17.04 -24.83 -3.28
CA ASN A 96 18.23 -25.66 -3.06
C ASN A 96 18.57 -26.49 -4.30
N LYS A 97 17.56 -27.07 -4.97
CA LYS A 97 17.76 -27.77 -6.25
C LYS A 97 18.31 -26.83 -7.33
N ALA A 98 17.76 -25.63 -7.46
CA ALA A 98 18.24 -24.64 -8.41
C ALA A 98 19.70 -24.24 -8.12
N ARG A 99 20.05 -24.08 -6.84
CA ARG A 99 21.44 -23.84 -6.39
C ARG A 99 22.36 -24.98 -6.79
N GLU A 100 21.99 -26.23 -6.54
CA GLU A 100 22.78 -27.41 -6.90
C GLU A 100 23.01 -27.48 -8.41
N GLN A 101 21.98 -27.23 -9.22
CA GLN A 101 22.08 -27.20 -10.68
C GLN A 101 23.02 -26.10 -11.18
N LEU A 102 22.89 -24.88 -10.66
CA LEU A 102 23.76 -23.76 -11.03
C LEU A 102 25.21 -24.01 -10.59
N THR A 103 25.42 -24.61 -9.43
CA THR A 103 26.75 -24.98 -8.92
C THR A 103 27.38 -26.06 -9.80
N ALA A 104 26.63 -27.10 -10.16
CA ALA A 104 27.08 -28.15 -11.07
C ALA A 104 27.46 -27.60 -12.46
N GLN A 105 26.73 -26.59 -12.93
CA GLN A 105 27.03 -25.87 -14.18
C GLN A 105 28.18 -24.85 -14.07
N LYS A 106 28.80 -24.68 -12.88
CA LYS A 106 29.81 -23.65 -12.59
C LYS A 106 29.33 -22.24 -12.99
N SER A 107 28.03 -22.00 -12.87
CA SER A 107 27.43 -20.71 -13.21
C SER A 107 27.90 -19.62 -12.24
N PRO A 108 28.24 -18.42 -12.72
CA PRO A 108 28.61 -17.30 -11.85
C PRO A 108 27.44 -16.85 -10.95
N TYR A 109 26.21 -17.28 -11.24
CA TYR A 109 25.02 -16.95 -10.47
C TYR A 109 24.74 -17.91 -9.29
N ALA A 110 25.51 -18.99 -9.14
CA ALA A 110 25.31 -19.95 -8.06
C ALA A 110 25.44 -19.31 -6.66
N SER A 111 26.25 -18.26 -6.53
CA SER A 111 26.45 -17.51 -5.29
C SER A 111 25.25 -16.64 -4.90
N VAL A 112 24.36 -16.28 -5.83
CA VAL A 112 23.13 -15.51 -5.56
C VAL A 112 22.14 -16.34 -4.74
N PHE A 113 22.14 -17.66 -4.96
CA PHE A 113 21.32 -18.62 -4.23
C PHE A 113 22.08 -19.20 -3.03
N SER A 114 22.81 -18.36 -2.29
CA SER A 114 23.47 -18.79 -1.06
C SER A 114 22.45 -19.28 -0.02
N GLU A 115 22.91 -20.07 0.93
CA GLU A 115 22.10 -20.54 2.04
C GLU A 115 21.44 -19.38 2.82
N SER A 116 22.17 -18.27 2.96
CA SER A 116 21.64 -17.03 3.53
C SER A 116 20.48 -16.45 2.73
N SER A 117 20.50 -16.49 1.40
CA SER A 117 19.39 -16.02 0.55
C SER A 117 18.14 -16.88 0.74
N THR A 118 18.30 -18.21 0.80
CA THR A 118 17.19 -19.13 1.03
C THR A 118 16.56 -18.92 2.41
N GLN A 119 17.38 -18.78 3.45
CA GLN A 119 16.91 -18.47 4.80
C GLN A 119 16.21 -17.11 4.88
N GLN A 120 16.74 -16.09 4.20
CA GLN A 120 16.11 -14.77 4.12
C GLN A 120 14.75 -14.84 3.42
N MET A 121 14.61 -15.59 2.32
CA MET A 121 13.31 -15.75 1.66
C MET A 121 12.31 -16.49 2.53
N ALA A 122 12.71 -17.57 3.20
CA ALA A 122 11.85 -18.29 4.14
C ALA A 122 11.38 -17.37 5.29
N HIS A 123 12.30 -16.53 5.80
CA HIS A 123 11.98 -15.53 6.83
C HIS A 123 11.01 -14.46 6.32
N VAL A 124 11.27 -13.88 5.13
CA VAL A 124 10.39 -12.87 4.50
C VAL A 124 9.02 -13.45 4.20
N HIS A 125 8.93 -14.67 3.67
CA HIS A 125 7.65 -15.34 3.40
C HIS A 125 6.86 -15.54 4.69
N THR A 126 7.50 -16.09 5.72
CA THR A 126 6.87 -16.32 7.03
C THR A 126 6.38 -15.01 7.64
N HIS A 127 7.17 -13.94 7.53
CA HIS A 127 6.81 -12.62 8.00
C HIS A 127 5.60 -12.05 7.24
N LEU A 128 5.63 -12.05 5.91
CA LEU A 128 4.55 -11.51 5.08
C LEU A 128 3.22 -12.24 5.31
N VAL A 129 3.25 -13.57 5.38
CA VAL A 129 2.04 -14.38 5.54
C VAL A 129 1.46 -14.29 6.95
N LYS A 130 2.30 -14.26 7.99
CA LYS A 130 1.81 -14.24 9.38
C LYS A 130 1.40 -12.84 9.84
N GLN A 131 2.09 -11.80 9.39
CA GLN A 131 1.91 -10.45 9.92
C GLN A 131 0.89 -9.63 9.13
N HIS A 132 0.63 -9.97 7.86
CA HIS A 132 -0.31 -9.23 7.04
C HIS A 132 -1.52 -10.10 6.68
N SER A 133 -2.69 -9.72 7.20
CA SER A 133 -3.96 -10.37 6.85
C SER A 133 -4.33 -10.09 5.39
N PRO A 134 -4.31 -11.10 4.49
CA PRO A 134 -4.66 -10.89 3.08
C PRO A 134 -6.08 -10.35 2.92
N TRP A 135 -7.00 -10.82 3.77
CA TRP A 135 -8.39 -10.42 3.80
C TRP A 135 -8.57 -8.95 4.13
N THR A 136 -7.78 -8.40 5.05
CA THR A 136 -7.85 -6.98 5.42
C THR A 136 -7.54 -6.10 4.21
N TRP A 137 -6.44 -6.39 3.50
CA TRP A 137 -6.04 -5.66 2.29
C TRP A 137 -7.08 -5.78 1.17
N MET A 138 -7.61 -6.99 0.94
CA MET A 138 -8.65 -7.19 -0.08
C MET A 138 -9.95 -6.46 0.26
N ILE A 139 -10.46 -6.53 1.49
CA ILE A 139 -11.72 -5.88 1.88
C ILE A 139 -11.59 -4.36 1.75
N ILE A 140 -10.52 -3.77 2.28
CA ILE A 140 -10.25 -2.33 2.17
C ILE A 140 -10.14 -1.94 0.68
N GLY A 141 -9.45 -2.75 -0.11
CA GLY A 141 -9.29 -2.56 -1.55
C GLY A 141 -10.62 -2.60 -2.31
N ILE A 142 -11.45 -3.61 -2.06
CA ILE A 142 -12.77 -3.79 -2.70
C ILE A 142 -13.69 -2.61 -2.35
N VAL A 143 -13.80 -2.27 -1.06
CA VAL A 143 -14.65 -1.15 -0.61
C VAL A 143 -14.21 0.17 -1.24
N SER A 144 -12.90 0.43 -1.27
CA SER A 144 -12.33 1.64 -1.89
C SER A 144 -12.55 1.68 -3.40
N THR A 145 -12.43 0.53 -4.09
CA THR A 145 -12.69 0.38 -5.52
C THR A 145 -14.14 0.70 -5.85
N ILE A 146 -15.09 0.09 -5.14
CA ILE A 146 -16.53 0.32 -5.32
C ILE A 146 -16.84 1.81 -5.11
N TYR A 147 -16.34 2.39 -4.02
CA TYR A 147 -16.53 3.81 -3.74
C TYR A 147 -15.96 4.70 -4.86
N GLY A 148 -14.74 4.41 -5.33
CA GLY A 148 -14.10 5.12 -6.43
C GLY A 148 -14.91 5.06 -7.73
N ILE A 149 -15.40 3.87 -8.11
CA ILE A 149 -16.25 3.66 -9.29
C ILE A 149 -17.54 4.48 -9.18
N VAL A 150 -18.28 4.36 -8.07
CA VAL A 150 -19.54 5.08 -7.86
C VAL A 150 -19.34 6.59 -7.95
N ARG A 151 -18.28 7.11 -7.31
CA ARG A 151 -17.97 8.54 -7.32
C ARG A 151 -17.56 9.02 -8.73
N MET A 152 -16.78 8.21 -9.45
CA MET A 152 -16.39 8.51 -10.83
C MET A 152 -17.59 8.56 -11.77
N ILE A 153 -18.50 7.58 -11.70
CA ILE A 153 -19.75 7.56 -12.46
C ILE A 153 -20.59 8.80 -12.15
N LYS A 154 -20.78 9.14 -10.87
CA LYS A 154 -21.51 10.36 -10.47
C LYS A 154 -20.89 11.63 -11.05
N ASN A 155 -19.57 11.73 -11.07
CA ASN A 155 -18.86 12.87 -11.66
C ASN A 155 -19.01 12.93 -13.18
N MET A 156 -18.96 11.79 -13.87
CA MET A 156 -19.21 11.71 -15.31
C MET A 156 -20.64 12.13 -15.67
N ILE A 157 -21.65 11.66 -14.92
CA ILE A 157 -23.05 12.05 -15.11
C ILE A 157 -23.23 13.55 -14.91
N LYS A 158 -22.69 14.11 -13.82
CA LYS A 158 -22.74 15.56 -13.55
C LYS A 158 -22.08 16.37 -14.65
N TRP A 159 -20.92 15.92 -15.14
CA TRP A 159 -20.21 16.57 -16.23
C TRP A 159 -21.03 16.53 -17.54
N ALA A 160 -21.61 15.38 -17.89
CA ALA A 160 -22.45 15.24 -19.07
C ALA A 160 -23.72 16.09 -18.99
N ALA A 161 -24.37 16.15 -17.83
CA ALA A 161 -25.54 17.00 -17.59
C ALA A 161 -25.21 18.49 -17.75
N LYS A 162 -24.10 18.96 -17.18
CA LYS A 162 -23.64 20.35 -17.30
C LYS A 162 -23.32 20.73 -18.75
N LYS A 163 -22.76 19.80 -19.52
CA LYS A 163 -22.47 20.01 -20.95
C LYS A 163 -23.75 20.20 -21.78
N LYS A 164 -24.84 19.50 -21.45
CA LYS A 164 -26.13 19.68 -22.13
C LYS A 164 -26.77 21.04 -21.83
N THR A 165 -26.61 21.57 -20.62
CA THR A 165 -27.24 22.85 -20.22
C THR A 165 -26.43 24.10 -20.60
N GLY A 166 -25.11 23.98 -20.76
CA GLY A 166 -24.23 25.11 -21.12
C GLY A 166 -24.00 25.28 -22.62
N SER A 167 -24.77 24.60 -23.46
CA SER A 167 -24.69 24.66 -24.93
C SER A 167 -25.86 25.46 -25.55
N GLN A 168 -26.54 26.27 -24.75
CA GLN A 168 -27.46 27.33 -25.15
C GLN A 168 -26.79 28.68 -24.88
#